data_AF-A0A972JXF2-F1
#
_entry.id   AF-A0A972JXF2-F1
#
_cell.length_a   1.000
_cell.length_b   1.000
_cell.length_c   1.000
_cell.angle_alpha   90.00
_cell.angle_beta   90.00
_cell.angle_gamma   90.00
#
_symmetry.space_group_name_H-M   'P 1'
#
loop_
_entity.id
_entity.type
_entity.pdbx_description
1 polymer ?
#
loop_
_entity_poly.entity_id
_entity_poly.type
_entity_poly.pdbx_seq_one_letter_code
_entity_poly.pdbx_strand_id
1 'polypeptide(L)'
;MMGEKASQHAQVEVVTVTLNPAIDQTVVIPHFAVGQVNRVEHTMVQPGGKGVNVATFLADYGHQVGVTGFLGRANDGTFENLFHEKRIRDQFVRIAGQTRTGIKITDPAQHQTTDINFPGQLPTALDVEKLFAQLMVFESS
;
A
#
# COMPACT_ATOMS: atom_id res chain seq x y z
N MET A 1 29.27 2.26 29.88
CA MET A 1 29.20 2.38 28.41
C MET A 1 28.06 1.48 27.97
N MET A 2 26.82 1.91 28.21
CA MET A 2 25.95 2.63 27.26
C MET A 2 25.69 1.82 25.98
N GLY A 3 24.43 1.47 25.82
CA GLY A 3 23.86 0.69 24.72
C GLY A 3 22.42 0.38 25.07
N GLU A 4 21.60 1.43 25.07
CA GLU A 4 20.16 1.39 25.29
C GLU A 4 19.50 0.24 24.52
N LYS A 5 18.72 -0.58 25.23
CA LYS A 5 17.60 -1.29 24.60
C LYS A 5 16.60 -0.21 24.21
N ALA A 6 16.70 0.31 23.00
CA ALA A 6 15.71 1.22 22.44
C ALA A 6 14.34 0.54 22.53
N SER A 7 13.41 1.23 23.19
CA SER A 7 12.04 0.83 23.47
C SER A 7 11.40 0.12 22.27
N GLN A 8 10.99 -1.13 22.46
CA GLN A 8 10.27 -1.92 21.46
C GLN A 8 8.77 -1.55 21.37
N HIS A 9 8.38 -0.42 21.98
CA HIS A 9 7.06 0.17 21.89
C HIS A 9 7.20 1.66 21.59
N ALA A 10 7.57 1.98 20.35
CA ALA A 10 7.34 3.34 19.86
C ALA A 10 5.83 3.52 19.68
N GLN A 11 5.26 4.44 20.46
CA GLN A 11 3.86 4.82 20.35
C GLN A 11 3.62 5.40 18.95
N VAL A 12 2.55 4.96 18.31
CA VAL A 12 2.16 5.45 16.98
C VAL A 12 1.29 6.69 17.17
N GLU A 13 1.63 7.80 16.51
CA GLU A 13 0.89 9.06 16.58
C GLU A 13 -0.38 9.03 15.72
N VAL A 14 -0.29 8.37 14.56
CA VAL A 14 -1.36 8.31 13.56
C VAL A 14 -1.51 6.89 13.05
N VAL A 15 -2.73 6.38 13.02
CA VAL A 15 -3.06 5.11 12.36
C VAL A 15 -3.87 5.41 11.11
N THR A 16 -3.46 4.83 9.99
CA THR A 16 -4.19 4.91 8.73
C THR A 16 -4.75 3.54 8.35
N VAL A 17 -5.90 3.53 7.68
CA VAL A 17 -6.58 2.29 7.26
C VAL A 17 -6.78 2.31 5.75
N THR A 18 -6.39 1.21 5.09
CA THR A 18 -6.66 0.98 3.66
C THR A 18 -7.27 -0.40 3.48
N LEU A 19 -8.60 -0.47 3.33
CA LEU A 19 -9.31 -1.76 3.19
C LEU A 19 -9.12 -2.44 1.84
N ASN A 20 -8.74 -1.69 0.80
CA ASN A 20 -8.55 -2.22 -0.55
C ASN A 20 -7.29 -1.62 -1.21
N PRO A 21 -6.09 -1.92 -0.65
CA PRO A 21 -4.84 -1.45 -1.23
C PRO A 21 -4.61 -2.06 -2.61
N ALA A 22 -3.70 -1.47 -3.37
CA ALA A 22 -3.37 -1.93 -4.71
C ALA A 22 -1.86 -1.88 -4.92
N ILE A 23 -1.35 -2.77 -5.76
CA ILE A 23 -0.05 -2.58 -6.39
C ILE A 23 -0.31 -1.72 -7.62
N ASP A 24 0.03 -0.44 -7.53
CA ASP A 24 -0.20 0.53 -8.59
C ASP A 24 0.95 0.45 -9.61
N GLN A 25 0.63 0.08 -10.84
CA GLN A 25 1.52 0.03 -11.97
C GLN A 25 1.22 1.21 -12.90
N THR A 26 2.14 2.17 -12.96
CA THR A 26 2.10 3.22 -13.98
C THR A 26 2.92 2.78 -15.19
N VAL A 27 2.33 2.90 -16.38
CA VAL A 27 2.99 2.64 -17.66
C VAL A 27 2.90 3.88 -18.54
N VAL A 28 4.02 4.25 -19.17
CA VAL A 28 4.10 5.35 -20.11
C VAL A 28 4.01 4.79 -21.52
N ILE A 29 2.99 5.21 -22.26
CA ILE A 29 2.70 4.76 -23.62
C ILE A 29 2.33 5.99 -24.46
N PRO A 30 3.23 6.50 -25.29
CA PRO A 30 2.88 7.55 -26.25
C PRO A 30 1.88 7.03 -27.28
N HIS A 31 0.91 7.86 -27.63
CA HIS A 31 -0.14 7.55 -28.61
C HIS A 31 -0.92 6.27 -28.26
N PHE A 32 -1.34 6.15 -27.01
CA PHE A 32 -2.12 5.01 -26.55
C PHE A 32 -3.39 4.85 -27.40
N ALA A 33 -3.58 3.66 -27.96
CA ALA A 33 -4.67 3.39 -28.88
C ALA A 33 -5.39 2.08 -28.53
N VAL A 34 -6.71 2.18 -28.36
CA VAL A 34 -7.59 1.03 -28.15
C VAL A 34 -7.59 0.15 -29.40
N GLY A 35 -7.53 -1.17 -29.21
CA GLY A 35 -7.52 -2.16 -30.30
C GLY A 35 -6.19 -2.30 -31.04
N GLN A 36 -5.13 -1.63 -30.56
CA GLN A 36 -3.78 -1.71 -31.13
C GLN A 36 -2.78 -2.36 -30.17
N VAL A 37 -1.64 -2.78 -30.72
CA VAL A 37 -0.48 -3.17 -29.91
C VAL A 37 0.19 -1.89 -29.40
N ASN A 38 0.18 -1.71 -28.09
CA ASN A 38 0.79 -0.57 -27.42
C ASN A 38 2.13 -1.01 -26.81
N ARG A 39 3.20 -0.23 -27.02
CA ARG A 39 4.52 -0.51 -26.44
C ARG A 39 4.79 0.43 -25.27
N VAL A 40 5.18 -0.14 -24.14
CA VAL A 40 5.54 0.62 -22.94
C VAL A 40 6.96 1.15 -23.09
N GLU A 41 7.14 2.46 -22.89
CA GLU A 41 8.47 3.08 -22.84
C GLU A 41 9.06 3.01 -21.43
N HIS A 42 8.23 3.28 -20.42
CA HIS A 42 8.62 3.27 -19.03
C HIS A 42 7.55 2.62 -18.17
N THR A 43 7.97 1.93 -17.11
CA THR A 43 7.06 1.38 -16.10
C THR A 43 7.56 1.68 -14.70
N MET A 44 6.62 1.92 -13.79
CA MET A 44 6.86 2.10 -12.37
C MET A 44 5.80 1.29 -11.62
N VAL A 45 6.23 0.55 -10.60
CA VAL A 45 5.35 -0.26 -9.75
C VAL A 45 5.55 0.19 -8.32
N GLN A 46 4.45 0.50 -7.62
CA GLN A 46 4.48 1.02 -6.27
C GLN A 46 3.35 0.42 -5.42
N PRO A 47 3.57 0.18 -4.12
CA PRO A 47 2.48 -0.08 -3.20
C PRO A 47 1.58 1.15 -3.09
N GLY A 48 0.28 0.96 -3.20
CA GLY A 48 -0.71 2.02 -3.29
C GLY A 48 -1.95 1.78 -2.43
N GLY A 49 -2.69 2.86 -2.25
CA GLY A 49 -3.88 2.91 -1.39
C GLY A 49 -3.88 4.17 -0.54
N LYS A 50 -5.05 4.76 -0.30
CA LYS A 50 -5.14 6.09 0.32
C LYS A 50 -4.44 6.16 1.68
N GLY A 51 -4.69 5.22 2.58
CA GLY A 51 -4.03 5.18 3.89
C GLY A 51 -2.53 4.87 3.78
N VAL A 52 -2.12 3.98 2.88
CA VAL A 52 -0.69 3.70 2.59
C VAL A 52 0.03 4.97 2.12
N ASN A 53 -0.58 5.73 1.21
CA ASN A 53 -0.01 6.97 0.68
C ASN A 53 0.08 8.05 1.77
N VAL A 54 -0.97 8.21 2.58
CA VAL A 54 -0.96 9.15 3.72
C VAL A 54 0.09 8.74 4.75
N ALA A 55 0.22 7.45 5.07
CA ALA A 55 1.21 6.99 6.02
C ALA A 55 2.64 7.21 5.53
N THR A 56 2.90 6.94 4.25
CA THR A 56 4.19 7.20 3.61
C THR A 56 4.54 8.67 3.67
N PHE A 57 3.60 9.56 3.32
CA PHE A 57 3.79 10.99 3.40
C PHE A 57 4.10 11.45 4.84
N LEU A 58 3.32 11.01 5.84
CA LEU A 58 3.55 11.39 7.23
C LEU A 58 4.89 10.87 7.76
N ALA A 59 5.28 9.64 7.40
CA ALA A 59 6.57 9.07 7.78
C ALA A 59 7.75 9.84 7.16
N ASP A 60 7.62 10.32 5.92
CA ASP A 60 8.64 11.17 5.27
C ASP A 60 8.87 12.49 6.01
N TYR A 61 7.88 12.97 6.77
CA TYR A 61 7.98 14.16 7.63
C TYR A 61 8.33 13.82 9.09
N GLY A 62 8.70 12.57 9.39
CA GLY A 62 9.23 12.15 10.68
C GLY A 62 8.18 11.70 11.71
N HIS A 63 6.91 11.59 11.32
CA HIS A 63 5.86 11.09 12.21
C HIS A 63 5.95 9.58 12.41
N GLN A 64 5.59 9.10 13.61
CA GLN A 64 5.43 7.67 13.88
C GLN A 64 4.04 7.21 13.44
N VAL A 65 3.98 6.40 12.37
CA VAL A 65 2.72 6.04 11.72
C VAL A 65 2.51 4.54 11.70
N GLY A 66 1.28 4.12 11.96
CA GLY A 66 0.79 2.77 11.81
C GLY A 66 -0.12 2.65 10.59
N VAL A 67 -0.10 1.50 9.94
CA VAL A 67 -0.96 1.23 8.79
C VAL A 67 -1.61 -0.14 8.92
N THR A 68 -2.89 -0.23 8.58
CA THR A 68 -3.63 -1.49 8.59
C THR A 68 -4.71 -1.55 7.49
N GLY A 69 -5.38 -2.69 7.39
CA GLY A 69 -6.32 -3.04 6.33
C GLY A 69 -6.16 -4.50 5.90
N PHE A 70 -6.36 -4.79 4.61
CA PHE A 70 -6.20 -6.14 4.06
C PHE A 70 -5.15 -6.21 2.96
N LEU A 71 -4.22 -7.16 3.05
CA LEU A 71 -3.24 -7.47 1.99
C LEU A 71 -3.33 -8.94 1.61
N GLY A 72 -3.23 -9.23 0.32
CA GLY A 72 -3.08 -10.59 -0.17
C GLY A 72 -1.68 -11.12 0.09
N ARG A 73 -1.58 -12.31 0.71
CA ARG A 73 -0.31 -12.97 1.09
C ARG A 73 0.61 -13.32 -0.08
N ALA A 74 0.09 -13.44 -1.29
CA ALA A 74 0.87 -13.93 -2.42
C ALA A 74 1.74 -12.85 -3.07
N ASN A 75 1.56 -11.57 -2.76
CA ASN A 75 2.31 -10.46 -3.35
C ASN A 75 2.47 -9.24 -2.40
N ASP A 76 2.50 -9.46 -1.09
CA ASP A 76 2.63 -8.41 -0.07
C ASP A 76 4.07 -7.88 0.11
N GLY A 77 5.09 -8.60 -0.36
CA GLY A 77 6.49 -8.20 -0.17
C GLY A 77 6.85 -6.78 -0.63
N THR A 78 6.17 -6.22 -1.63
CA THR A 78 6.38 -4.81 -2.03
C THR A 78 5.92 -3.82 -0.94
N PHE A 79 4.84 -4.14 -0.23
CA PHE A 79 4.36 -3.35 0.90
C PHE A 79 5.28 -3.50 2.11
N GLU A 80 5.74 -4.73 2.40
CA GLU A 80 6.68 -4.98 3.49
C GLU A 80 7.97 -4.17 3.32
N ASN A 81 8.53 -4.15 2.11
CA ASN A 81 9.71 -3.37 1.79
C ASN A 81 9.47 -1.86 2.02
N LEU A 82 8.35 -1.32 1.54
CA LEU A 82 7.99 0.08 1.75
C LEU A 82 7.86 0.42 3.23
N PHE A 83 7.12 -0.39 3.99
CA PHE A 83 6.89 -0.13 5.41
C PHE A 83 8.18 -0.23 6.22
N HIS A 84 9.03 -1.20 5.90
CA HIS A 84 10.35 -1.32 6.52
C HIS A 84 11.25 -0.12 6.21
N GLU A 85 11.36 0.28 4.94
CA GLU A 85 12.18 1.43 4.50
C GLU A 85 11.73 2.73 5.19
N LYS A 86 10.42 2.95 5.26
CA LYS A 86 9.81 4.16 5.83
C LYS A 86 9.62 4.09 7.34
N ARG A 87 9.99 2.98 7.99
CA ARG A 87 9.76 2.71 9.43
C ARG A 87 8.30 2.88 9.85
N ILE A 88 7.38 2.48 8.98
CA ILE A 88 5.94 2.48 9.25
C ILE A 88 5.59 1.19 10.00
N ARG A 89 4.81 1.29 11.07
CA ARG A 89 4.32 0.13 11.82
C ARG A 89 3.22 -0.59 11.03
N ASP A 90 3.61 -1.68 10.39
CA ASP A 90 2.71 -2.53 9.63
C ASP A 90 1.86 -3.43 10.54
N GLN A 91 0.54 -3.27 10.45
CA GLN A 91 -0.46 -4.10 11.13
C GLN A 91 -1.55 -4.59 10.16
N PHE A 92 -1.24 -4.74 8.87
CA PHE A 92 -2.20 -5.28 7.91
C PHE A 92 -2.62 -6.71 8.24
N VAL A 93 -3.90 -7.02 8.01
CA VAL A 93 -4.39 -8.40 8.05
C VAL A 93 -4.09 -9.06 6.71
N ARG A 94 -3.33 -10.15 6.76
CA ARG A 94 -2.94 -10.91 5.59
C ARG A 94 -4.00 -11.96 5.24
N ILE A 95 -4.58 -11.85 4.06
CA ILE A 95 -5.65 -12.72 3.53
C ILE A 95 -5.14 -13.57 2.37
N ALA A 96 -5.87 -14.65 2.04
CA ALA A 96 -5.45 -15.60 1.01
C ALA A 96 -5.55 -15.00 -0.41
N GLY A 97 -4.52 -15.21 -1.22
CA GLY A 97 -4.43 -14.73 -2.61
C GLY A 97 -3.65 -13.42 -2.73
N GLN A 98 -3.97 -12.59 -3.72
CA GLN A 98 -3.16 -11.43 -4.14
C GLN A 98 -3.86 -10.10 -3.86
N THR A 99 -3.10 -9.11 -3.40
CA THR A 99 -3.50 -7.70 -3.46
C THR A 99 -3.71 -7.30 -4.92
N ARG A 100 -4.79 -6.55 -5.18
CA ARG A 100 -5.17 -6.16 -6.55
C ARG A 100 -4.11 -5.28 -7.21
N THR A 101 -4.12 -5.25 -8.54
CA THR A 101 -3.32 -4.31 -9.33
C THR A 101 -4.18 -3.10 -9.72
N GLY A 102 -3.62 -1.90 -9.62
CA GLY A 102 -4.12 -0.72 -10.31
C GLY A 102 -3.22 -0.46 -11.51
N ILE A 103 -3.75 -0.14 -12.69
CA ILE A 103 -2.93 0.26 -13.84
C ILE A 103 -3.26 1.70 -14.19
N LYS A 104 -2.23 2.53 -14.29
CA LYS A 104 -2.32 3.89 -14.83
C LYS A 104 -1.54 3.95 -16.13
N ILE A 105 -2.22 4.26 -17.22
CA ILE A 105 -1.59 4.51 -18.52
C ILE A 105 -1.46 6.02 -18.67
N THR A 106 -0.24 6.51 -18.81
CA THR A 106 0.04 7.91 -19.12
C THR A 106 0.50 8.03 -20.56
N ASP A 107 -0.22 8.82 -21.34
CA ASP A 107 0.15 9.19 -22.71
C ASP A 107 0.69 10.63 -22.71
N PRO A 108 2.02 10.81 -22.76
CA PRO A 108 2.63 12.14 -22.75
C PRO A 108 2.40 12.89 -24.08
N ALA A 109 2.21 12.18 -25.19
CA ALA A 109 2.01 12.79 -26.50
C ALA A 109 0.59 13.37 -26.64
N GLN A 110 -0.38 12.77 -25.96
CA GLN A 110 -1.77 13.25 -25.93
C GLN A 110 -2.14 14.01 -24.65
N HIS A 111 -1.23 14.05 -23.66
CA HIS A 111 -1.47 14.58 -22.32
C HIS A 111 -2.69 13.94 -21.62
N GLN A 112 -2.84 12.62 -21.76
CA GLN A 112 -3.96 11.88 -21.22
C GLN A 112 -3.52 10.84 -20.19
N THR A 113 -4.45 10.47 -19.31
CA THR A 113 -4.27 9.38 -18.37
C THR A 113 -5.51 8.50 -18.35
N THR A 114 -5.30 7.19 -18.42
CA THR A 114 -6.35 6.17 -18.30
C THR A 114 -6.07 5.30 -17.10
N ASP A 115 -7.07 5.12 -16.23
CA ASP A 115 -6.97 4.27 -15.04
C ASP A 115 -7.78 2.98 -15.23
N ILE A 116 -7.13 1.83 -14.99
CA ILE A 116 -7.74 0.49 -15.02
C ILE A 116 -7.61 -0.09 -13.60
N ASN A 117 -8.75 -0.22 -12.93
CA ASN A 117 -8.81 -0.71 -11.56
C ASN A 117 -9.33 -2.13 -11.52
N PHE A 118 -8.49 -3.08 -11.10
CA PHE A 118 -8.93 -4.45 -10.87
C PHE A 118 -9.74 -4.52 -9.56
N PRO A 119 -10.66 -5.50 -9.42
CA PRO A 119 -11.36 -5.72 -8.16
C PRO A 119 -10.39 -6.16 -7.07
N GLY A 120 -10.69 -5.75 -5.84
CA GLY A 120 -10.01 -6.20 -4.64
C GLY A 120 -10.44 -7.60 -4.23
N GLN A 121 -9.74 -8.16 -3.25
CA GLN A 121 -10.20 -9.36 -2.56
C GLN A 121 -11.28 -9.01 -1.55
N LEU A 122 -12.20 -9.94 -1.34
CA LEU A 122 -13.24 -9.82 -0.33
C LEU A 122 -12.74 -10.49 0.96
N PRO A 123 -12.54 -9.73 2.06
CA PRO A 123 -12.19 -10.31 3.35
C PRO A 123 -13.34 -11.16 3.90
N THR A 124 -13.01 -12.20 4.66
CA THR A 124 -14.01 -12.98 5.40
C THR A 124 -14.41 -12.26 6.70
N ALA A 125 -15.49 -12.70 7.35
CA ALA A 125 -15.87 -12.18 8.66
C ALA A 125 -14.73 -12.31 9.70
N LEU A 126 -14.01 -13.43 9.68
CA LEU A 126 -12.84 -13.65 10.54
C LEU A 126 -11.70 -12.67 10.25
N ASP A 127 -11.50 -12.28 9.00
CA ASP A 127 -10.47 -11.29 8.65
C ASP A 127 -10.85 -9.91 9.18
N VAL A 128 -12.13 -9.56 9.13
CA VAL A 128 -12.67 -8.31 9.71
C VAL A 128 -12.51 -8.30 11.23
N GLU A 129 -12.79 -9.41 11.92
CA GLU A 129 -12.55 -9.53 13.37
C GLU A 129 -11.06 -9.32 13.72
N LYS A 130 -10.16 -9.91 12.94
CA LYS A 130 -8.71 -9.69 13.10
C LYS A 130 -8.34 -8.23 12.88
N LEU A 131 -8.95 -7.55 11.91
CA LEU A 131 -8.68 -6.12 11.66
C LEU A 131 -9.08 -5.27 12.87
N PHE A 132 -10.25 -5.52 13.47
CA PHE A 132 -10.66 -4.84 14.70
C PHE A 132 -9.70 -5.12 15.85
N ALA A 133 -9.24 -6.36 16.01
CA ALA A 133 -8.23 -6.69 17.00
C ALA A 133 -6.92 -5.90 16.78
N GLN A 134 -6.47 -5.74 15.53
CA GLN A 134 -5.29 -4.95 15.21
C GLN A 134 -5.45 -3.46 15.55
N LEU A 135 -6.65 -2.90 15.35
CA LEU A 135 -6.92 -1.52 15.72
C LEU A 135 -6.83 -1.29 17.23
N MET A 136 -7.31 -2.24 18.05
CA MET A 136 -7.21 -2.14 19.52
C MET A 136 -5.76 -2.22 20.04
N VAL A 137 -4.85 -2.85 19.29
CA VAL A 137 -3.41 -2.88 19.66
C VAL A 137 -2.82 -1.47 19.66
N PHE A 138 -3.28 -0.58 18.77
CA PHE A 138 -2.79 0.81 18.73
C PHE A 138 -3.31 1.65 19.89
N GLU A 139 -4.52 1.38 20.42
CA GLU A 139 -5.08 2.12 21.56
C GLU A 139 -4.38 1.81 22.89
N SER A 140 -3.80 0.61 23.00
CA SER A 140 -3.16 0.12 24.22
C SER A 140 -1.64 0.37 24.28
N SER A 141 -1.08 1.09 23.29
CA SER A 141 0.36 1.35 23.13
C SER A 141 0.78 2.75 23.57
#